data_AF-X6HI09-F1
#
_entry.id   AF-X6HI09-F1
#
_cell.length_a   1.000
_cell.length_b   1.000
_cell.length_c   1.000
_cell.angle_alpha   90.00
_cell.angle_beta   90.00
_cell.angle_gamma   90.00
#
_symmetry.space_group_name_H-M   'P 1'
#
loop_
_entity.id
_entity.type
_entity.pdbx_description
1 polymer ?
#
loop_
_entity_poly.entity_id
_entity_poly.type
_entity_poly.pdbx_seq_one_letter_code
_entity_poly.pdbx_strand_id
1 'polypeptide(L)' 'MPKGTIFDGMKVGNFEIKGGLSMLDSTYQLRLQTYRSLKTNMPLTIETTRPINPTFQNWLNRWGVLVPRQK' A
#
# COMPACT_ATOMS: atom_id res chain seq x y z
N MET A 1 13.27 -4.91 -16.07
CA MET A 1 12.76 -3.60 -15.62
C MET A 1 12.67 -3.62 -14.09
N PRO A 2 13.34 -2.72 -13.36
CA PRO A 2 13.22 -2.69 -11.91
C PRO A 2 11.84 -2.15 -11.54
N LYS A 3 11.05 -2.95 -10.82
CA LYS A 3 9.75 -2.54 -10.27
C LYS A 3 9.99 -1.66 -9.05
N GLY A 4 10.33 -0.39 -9.28
CA GLY A 4 10.36 0.63 -8.24
C GLY A 4 8.95 1.12 -7.91
N THR A 5 8.73 1.51 -6.66
CA THR A 5 7.55 2.28 -6.23
C THR A 5 7.42 3.51 -7.11
N ILE A 6 6.36 3.57 -7.90
CA ILE A 6 6.03 4.76 -8.69
C ILE A 6 5.40 5.77 -7.72
N PHE A 7 6.16 6.79 -7.33
CA PHE A 7 5.59 7.99 -6.72
C PHE A 7 4.97 8.82 -7.84
N ASP A 8 3.74 8.50 -8.23
CA ASP A 8 3.00 9.34 -9.16
C ASP A 8 2.46 10.56 -8.40
N GLY A 9 2.85 11.75 -8.86
CA GLY A 9 2.68 13.04 -8.18
C GLY A 9 1.26 13.60 -8.19
N MET A 10 0.23 12.77 -8.40
CA MET A 10 -1.17 13.19 -8.49
C MET A 10 -2.08 12.33 -7.62
N LYS A 11 -1.87 12.39 -6.30
CA LYS A 11 -2.88 12.14 -5.26
C LYS A 11 -2.22 12.59 -3.96
N VAL A 12 -2.92 13.38 -3.15
CA VAL A 12 -2.37 13.88 -1.88
C VAL A 12 -1.92 12.70 -1.00
N GLY A 13 -0.61 12.43 -0.91
CA GLY A 13 -0.05 11.35 -0.10
C GLY A 13 0.96 10.43 -0.81
N ASN A 14 1.35 9.36 -0.12
CA ASN A 14 2.15 8.26 -0.66
C ASN A 14 1.25 7.29 -1.45
N PHE A 15 1.73 6.79 -2.58
CA PHE A 15 1.00 5.88 -3.46
C PHE A 15 1.84 4.67 -3.84
N GLU A 16 1.26 3.47 -3.79
CA GLU A 16 1.93 2.22 -4.13
C GLU A 16 1.03 1.35 -5.00
N ILE A 17 1.56 0.82 -6.11
CA ILE A 17 0.84 -0.09 -7.00
C ILE A 17 1.40 -1.50 -6.86
N LYS A 18 0.54 -2.47 -6.53
CA LYS A 18 0.90 -3.89 -6.46
C LYS A 18 0.05 -4.70 -7.42
N GLY A 19 0.65 -5.16 -8.53
CA GLY A 19 0.01 -6.08 -9.47
C GLY A 19 0.41 -7.54 -9.24
N GLY A 20 -0.50 -8.48 -9.49
CA GLY A 20 -0.21 -9.92 -9.54
C GLY A 20 -1.37 -10.81 -9.07
N LEU A 21 -1.15 -12.12 -9.15
CA LEU A 21 -2.11 -13.14 -8.69
C LEU A 21 -1.82 -13.64 -7.28
N SER A 22 -0.59 -13.45 -6.79
CA SER A 22 -0.20 -13.88 -5.46
C SER A 22 -0.76 -12.96 -4.39
N MET A 23 -1.00 -13.53 -3.21
CA MET A 23 -1.54 -12.84 -2.06
C MET A 23 -0.66 -11.63 -1.69
N LEU A 24 -1.31 -10.50 -1.39
CA LEU A 24 -0.63 -9.33 -0.83
C LEU A 24 -0.45 -9.55 0.67
N ASP A 25 0.75 -9.97 1.04
CA ASP A 25 1.17 -10.16 2.44
C ASP A 25 1.98 -8.99 2.98
N SER A 26 2.16 -8.99 4.29
CA SER A 26 3.04 -8.02 4.97
C SER A 26 4.47 -8.20 4.48
N THR A 27 5.02 -7.15 3.89
CA THR A 27 6.44 -7.08 3.54
C THR A 27 7.12 -5.99 4.35
N TYR A 28 8.45 -6.08 4.46
CA TYR A 28 9.24 -5.05 5.11
C TYR A 28 9.03 -3.66 4.46
N GLN A 29 9.00 -3.61 3.13
CA GLN A 29 8.78 -2.37 2.37
C GLN A 29 7.43 -1.71 2.69
N LEU A 30 6.33 -2.49 2.69
CA LEU A 30 4.99 -1.96 3.00
C LEU A 30 4.89 -1.46 4.44
N ARG A 31 5.56 -2.13 5.39
CA ARG A 31 5.62 -1.68 6.79
C ARG A 31 6.35 -0.34 6.92
N LEU A 32 7.47 -0.16 6.21
CA LEU A 32 8.20 1.10 6.21
C LEU A 32 7.41 2.25 5.57
N GLN A 33 6.69 1.98 4.48
CA GLN A 33 5.83 2.99 3.84
C GLN A 33 4.70 3.41 4.77
N THR A 34 4.06 2.46 5.47
CA THR A 34 3.01 2.74 6.47
C THR A 34 3.57 3.53 7.65
N TYR A 35 4.77 3.19 8.13
CA TYR A 35 5.43 3.97 9.18
C TYR A 35 5.73 5.40 8.71
N ARG A 36 6.24 5.56 7.50
CA ARG A 36 6.51 6.87 6.91
C ARG A 36 5.24 7.71 6.78
N SER A 37 4.13 7.15 6.30
CA SER A 37 2.85 7.88 6.19
C SER A 37 2.37 8.43 7.53
N LEU A 38 2.52 7.63 8.60
CA LEU A 38 2.18 8.07 9.96
C LEU A 38 3.12 9.18 10.45
N LYS A 39 4.43 9.06 10.20
CA LYS A 39 5.42 10.06 10.63
C LYS A 39 5.32 11.38 9.89
N THR A 40 4.98 11.35 8.61
CA THR A 40 4.88 12.56 7.77
C THR A 40 3.46 13.10 7.70
N ASN A 41 2.50 12.45 8.36
CA ASN A 41 1.07 12.73 8.25
C ASN A 41 0.57 12.83 6.78
N MET A 42 1.16 12.00 5.91
CA MET A 42 0.80 11.92 4.50
C MET A 42 0.07 10.59 4.27
N PRO A 43 -1.19 10.59 3.79
CA PRO A 43 -1.95 9.36 3.59
C PRO A 43 -1.20 8.35 2.72
N LEU A 44 -1.31 7.06 3.00
CA LEU A 44 -0.81 6.00 2.11
C LEU A 44 -1.99 5.34 1.41
N THR A 45 -1.93 5.25 0.09
CA THR A 45 -2.88 4.48 -0.73
C THR A 45 -2.13 3.36 -1.45
N ILE A 46 -2.62 2.13 -1.29
CA ILE A 46 -2.10 0.94 -1.98
C ILE A 46 -3.15 0.50 -3.00
N GLU A 47 -2.88 0.70 -4.27
CA GLU A 47 -3.72 0.18 -5.34
C GLU A 47 -3.24 -1.22 -5.73
N THR A 48 -4.15 -2.20 -5.72
CA THR A 48 -3.76 -3.57 -6.01
C THR A 48 -4.85 -4.38 -6.71
N THR A 49 -4.39 -5.27 -7.60
CA THR A 49 -5.19 -6.35 -8.21
C THR A 49 -5.04 -7.68 -7.48
N ARG A 50 -4.15 -7.75 -6.47
CA ARG A 50 -3.88 -8.97 -5.71
C ARG A 50 -4.99 -9.26 -4.70
N PRO A 51 -5.29 -10.54 -4.40
CA PRO A 51 -6.04 -10.87 -3.20
C PRO A 51 -5.23 -10.47 -1.96
N ILE A 52 -5.84 -9.78 -1.00
CA ILE A 52 -5.13 -9.26 0.18
C ILE A 52 -5.28 -10.21 1.35
N ASN A 53 -4.20 -10.45 2.09
CA ASN A 53 -4.28 -11.23 3.31
C ASN A 53 -5.18 -10.56 4.36
N PRO A 54 -6.23 -11.23 4.88
CA PRO A 54 -7.17 -10.61 5.82
C PRO A 54 -6.50 -10.05 7.09
N THR A 55 -5.50 -10.76 7.63
CA THR A 55 -4.73 -10.30 8.79
C THR A 55 -3.95 -9.03 8.44
N PHE A 56 -3.37 -8.98 7.24
CA PHE A 56 -2.63 -7.81 6.79
C PHE A 56 -3.58 -6.64 6.45
N GLN A 57 -4.74 -6.90 5.87
CA GLN A 57 -5.79 -5.90 5.65
C GLN A 57 -6.22 -5.26 6.96
N ASN A 58 -6.46 -6.06 8.00
CA ASN A 58 -6.84 -5.55 9.32
C ASN A 58 -5.73 -4.68 9.92
N TRP A 59 -4.47 -5.08 9.74
CA TRP A 59 -3.33 -4.27 10.15
C TRP A 59 -3.26 -2.93 9.39
N LEU A 60 -3.44 -2.93 8.07
CA LEU A 60 -3.48 -1.72 7.25
C LEU A 60 -4.63 -0.78 7.64
N ASN A 61 -5.81 -1.33 7.86
CA ASN A 61 -7.00 -0.59 8.31
C ASN A 61 -6.75 0.12 9.64
N ARG A 62 -6.07 -0.54 10.59
CA ARG A 62 -5.72 0.05 11.89
C ARG A 62 -4.87 1.31 11.77
N TRP A 63 -4.03 1.39 10.74
CA TRP A 63 -3.13 2.52 10.49
C TRP A 63 -3.68 3.51 9.45
N GLY A 64 -4.93 3.37 9.03
CA GLY A 64 -5.59 4.28 8.10
C GLY A 64 -5.05 4.22 6.66
N VAL A 65 -4.42 3.11 6.27
CA VAL A 65 -3.96 2.92 4.89
C VAL A 65 -5.16 2.60 4.00
N LEU A 66 -5.29 3.34 2.90
CA LEU A 66 -6.37 3.13 1.93
C LEU A 66 -5.96 2.04 0.93
N VAL A 67 -6.82 1.04 0.75
CA VAL A 67 -6.57 -0.05 -0.21
C VAL A 67 -7.76 -0.19 -1.17
N PRO A 68 -7.91 0.72 -2.14
CA PRO A 68 -8.94 0.59 -3.16
C PRO A 68 -8.67 -0.68 -3.99
N ARG A 69 -9.63 -1.59 -4.01
CA ARG A 69 -9.59 -2.74 -4.91
C ARG A 69 -9.80 -2.23 -6.33
N GLN A 70 -8.86 -2.49 -7.23
CA GLN A 70 -9.15 -2.35 -8.65
C GLN A 70 -10.18 -3.43 -9.00
N LYS A 71 -11.35 -3.00 -9.48
CA LYS A 71 -12.36 -3.88 -10.08
C LYS A 71 -11.85 -4.44 -11.40
#